data_AF-A0A5B8M367-F1
#
_entry.id   AF-A0A5B8M367-F1
#
_cell.length_a   1.000
_cell.length_b   1.000
_cell.length_c   1.000
_cell.angle_alpha   90.00
_cell.angle_beta   90.00
_cell.angle_gamma   90.00
#
_symmetry.space_group_name_H-M   'P 1'
#
loop_
_entity.id
_entity.type
_entity.pdbx_description
1 polymer ?
#
loop_
_entity_poly.entity_id
_entity_poly.type
_entity_poly.pdbx_seq_one_letter_code
_entity_poly.pdbx_strand_id
1 'polypeptide(L)'
;MSGAPSMREPEHSEHAESPSTRFARSGSADASTSPEAPPSAEAPTTGAITAWPVPGIPEIAPGDDLAAIVAGALEADAAAHPERALRSGDILIVTSKIVSKAEGRVVAADDREQAITDETVRVVATRAYDGGVTRIVENRQGVVGAAAGVDASNVADGSVLLLPRDPDASARALLAAWNARFGIELGVIISDTLGRTWRIGQTDLAIGAAGVRVVDDLRGQTDAAGRALAVTQPAVGDELAALGDLVKGKASGCPVAVVRGTARLLEPQRSAPFTAGRSLTRTGQGDMFRLGTDEALAEGYRSGLAAGLALATGARPRWTVVVPFKGGDGAKSRFAGEAGLDRRRLSSAFLLDTLDAIRTAVAVDAVIVVSSEPSLAETVHSRADAIVPDPSAGLNAAVAAGVLAAHRLHPGSFVAVLVGDLPALRGEDLDAALRSAVDAARHGHPYSFVPDADGTGTTAITAAPGATISSRFGRGSAALHRDAGFVELVVATGSSLRQDVDDPRTLEAFRGSFGSATEDLLAARPSFAR
;
A
#
# COMPACT_ATOMS: atom_id res chain seq x y z
N MET A 1 8.01 -64.61 47.48
CA MET A 1 8.12 -63.20 47.91
C MET A 1 7.37 -62.37 46.89
N SER A 2 6.40 -61.61 47.36
CA SER A 2 5.21 -61.13 46.66
C SER A 2 5.24 -59.61 46.52
N GLY A 3 4.87 -59.14 45.32
CA GLY A 3 4.05 -57.94 45.04
C GLY A 3 4.51 -56.57 45.56
N ALA A 4 4.84 -55.67 44.62
CA ALA A 4 4.74 -54.22 44.83
C ALA A 4 3.55 -53.68 43.99
N PRO A 5 2.79 -52.68 44.48
CA PRO A 5 1.45 -52.38 43.98
C PRO A 5 1.40 -51.27 42.94
N SER A 6 0.38 -51.37 42.08
CA SER A 6 -0.12 -50.39 41.12
C SER A 6 -0.73 -49.18 41.85
N MET A 7 -0.35 -47.97 41.44
CA MET A 7 -1.10 -46.74 41.72
C MET A 7 -1.75 -46.27 40.42
N ARG A 8 -3.09 -46.26 40.43
CA ARG A 8 -3.98 -45.68 39.42
C ARG A 8 -4.16 -44.19 39.73
N GLU A 9 -4.11 -43.35 38.71
CA GLU A 9 -4.60 -41.97 38.78
C GLU A 9 -6.15 -41.95 38.73
N PRO A 10 -6.81 -40.99 39.39
CA PRO A 10 -8.27 -40.94 39.43
C PRO A 10 -8.85 -40.12 38.28
N GLU A 11 -9.85 -40.69 37.61
CA GLU A 11 -10.83 -39.97 36.80
C GLU A 11 -11.84 -39.26 37.72
N HIS A 12 -12.19 -38.01 37.40
CA HIS A 12 -13.43 -37.39 37.84
C HIS A 12 -14.11 -36.64 36.69
N SER A 13 -15.43 -36.71 36.72
CA SER A 13 -16.41 -36.61 35.65
C SER A 13 -17.08 -35.23 35.50
N GLU A 14 -17.51 -34.96 34.27
CA GLU A 14 -18.80 -34.41 33.82
C GLU A 14 -19.43 -33.09 34.35
N HIS A 15 -19.82 -32.27 33.35
CA HIS A 15 -21.00 -31.41 33.19
C HIS A 15 -21.19 -30.12 34.02
N ALA A 16 -21.25 -28.98 33.31
CA ALA A 16 -22.38 -28.04 33.36
C ALA A 16 -22.28 -26.94 32.27
N GLU A 17 -23.30 -26.87 31.41
CA GLU A 17 -23.59 -25.73 30.51
C GLU A 17 -24.13 -24.51 31.29
N SER A 18 -23.95 -23.30 30.73
CA SER A 18 -24.74 -22.08 31.01
C SER A 18 -24.45 -21.00 29.95
N PRO A 19 -25.39 -20.07 29.66
CA PRO A 19 -26.13 -20.08 28.40
C PRO A 19 -25.81 -18.92 27.45
N SER A 20 -25.95 -19.19 26.16
CA SER A 20 -25.98 -18.20 25.08
C SER A 20 -27.34 -17.48 25.02
N THR A 21 -27.31 -16.17 25.21
CA THR A 21 -28.46 -15.28 25.04
C THR A 21 -28.80 -15.12 23.55
N ARG A 22 -29.94 -15.69 23.15
CA ARG A 22 -30.58 -15.48 21.84
C ARG A 22 -30.98 -14.02 21.68
N PHE A 23 -30.43 -13.33 20.68
CA PHE A 23 -31.09 -12.17 20.08
C PHE A 23 -32.04 -12.66 18.98
N ALA A 24 -33.34 -12.50 19.23
CA ALA A 24 -34.39 -12.71 18.24
C ALA A 24 -34.30 -11.63 17.16
N ARG A 25 -34.12 -12.02 15.90
CA ARG A 25 -34.37 -11.16 14.73
C ARG A 25 -35.84 -11.33 14.35
N SER A 26 -36.63 -10.27 14.49
CA SER A 26 -37.92 -10.14 13.81
C SER A 26 -37.65 -9.82 12.34
N GLY A 27 -38.27 -10.61 11.46
CA GLY A 27 -38.21 -10.42 10.01
C GLY A 27 -39.34 -9.52 9.51
N SER A 28 -39.06 -8.83 8.41
CA SER A 28 -40.02 -8.60 7.34
C SER A 28 -39.39 -9.13 6.06
N ALA A 29 -39.98 -10.20 5.53
CA ALA A 29 -39.60 -10.83 4.27
C ALA A 29 -40.15 -10.01 3.09
N ASP A 30 -39.34 -9.87 2.03
CA ASP A 30 -39.90 -9.77 0.69
C ASP A 30 -39.02 -10.45 -0.37
N ALA A 31 -39.70 -11.32 -1.12
CA ALA A 31 -39.48 -11.91 -2.44
C ALA A 31 -38.07 -12.31 -2.97
N SER A 32 -37.86 -13.64 -2.95
CA SER A 32 -37.40 -14.52 -4.04
C SER A 32 -36.24 -14.10 -4.95
N THR A 33 -35.05 -14.57 -4.60
CA THR A 33 -34.13 -15.18 -5.58
C THR A 33 -33.79 -16.57 -5.05
N SER A 34 -34.07 -17.62 -5.83
CA SER A 34 -33.58 -18.97 -5.50
C SER A 34 -32.05 -18.89 -5.42
N PRO A 35 -31.40 -19.44 -4.37
CA PRO A 35 -29.95 -19.46 -4.32
C PRO A 35 -29.47 -20.35 -5.47
N GLU A 36 -28.77 -19.73 -6.41
CA GLU A 36 -28.02 -20.45 -7.44
C GLU A 36 -27.07 -21.41 -6.74
N ALA A 37 -27.08 -22.69 -7.15
CA ALA A 37 -26.24 -23.71 -6.53
C ALA A 37 -24.77 -23.25 -6.59
N PRO A 38 -23.98 -23.43 -5.51
CA PRO A 38 -22.57 -23.03 -5.53
C PRO A 38 -21.85 -23.72 -6.69
N PRO A 39 -20.99 -23.00 -7.45
CA PRO A 39 -20.25 -23.61 -8.54
C PRO A 39 -19.44 -24.79 -8.02
N SER A 40 -19.69 -25.95 -8.62
CA SER A 40 -19.04 -27.22 -8.31
C SER A 40 -17.51 -27.14 -8.47
N ALA A 41 -16.79 -28.00 -7.73
CA ALA A 41 -15.34 -28.12 -7.75
C ALA A 41 -14.76 -28.12 -9.18
N GLU A 42 -13.68 -27.36 -9.40
CA GLU A 42 -12.98 -27.27 -10.69
C GLU A 42 -12.53 -28.66 -11.16
N ALA A 43 -12.96 -29.06 -12.37
CA ALA A 43 -12.53 -30.32 -12.95
C ALA A 43 -11.04 -30.23 -13.31
N PRO A 44 -10.23 -31.26 -13.01
CA PRO A 44 -8.80 -31.25 -13.35
C PRO A 44 -8.63 -31.05 -14.87
N THR A 45 -7.63 -30.27 -15.27
CA THR A 45 -7.25 -30.14 -16.68
C THR A 45 -6.97 -31.53 -17.26
N THR A 46 -7.81 -31.96 -18.19
CA THR A 46 -7.70 -33.28 -18.83
C THR A 46 -6.70 -33.31 -19.99
N GLY A 47 -6.16 -32.14 -20.39
CA GLY A 47 -5.16 -31.98 -21.44
C GLY A 47 -3.73 -31.85 -20.90
N ALA A 48 -2.74 -32.21 -21.72
CA ALA A 48 -1.34 -32.02 -21.40
C ALA A 48 -0.95 -30.53 -21.39
N ILE A 49 -0.09 -30.14 -20.45
CA ILE A 49 0.61 -28.85 -20.47
C ILE A 49 1.96 -29.06 -21.15
N THR A 50 2.28 -28.23 -22.14
CA THR A 50 3.58 -28.25 -22.82
C THR A 50 4.26 -26.90 -22.72
N ALA A 51 5.58 -26.90 -22.57
CA ALA A 51 6.40 -25.70 -22.50
C ALA A 51 7.70 -25.87 -23.28
N TRP A 52 8.14 -24.84 -23.98
CA TRP A 52 9.40 -24.84 -24.73
C TRP A 52 10.02 -23.44 -24.80
N PRO A 53 11.36 -23.33 -24.88
CA PRO A 53 12.02 -22.04 -25.09
C PRO A 53 11.89 -21.58 -26.54
N VAL A 54 11.96 -20.26 -26.75
CA VAL A 54 11.99 -19.63 -28.09
C VAL A 54 13.44 -19.29 -28.44
N PRO A 55 14.10 -20.05 -29.34
CA PRO A 55 15.48 -19.79 -29.72
C PRO A 55 15.59 -18.63 -30.72
N GLY A 56 16.81 -18.16 -30.97
CA GLY A 56 17.10 -17.22 -32.06
C GLY A 56 16.79 -15.75 -31.77
N ILE A 57 16.43 -15.41 -30.53
CA ILE A 57 16.32 -14.01 -30.08
C ILE A 57 17.74 -13.44 -29.91
N PRO A 58 18.09 -12.32 -30.58
CA PRO A 58 19.41 -11.71 -30.47
C PRO A 58 19.60 -11.00 -29.12
N GLU A 59 20.83 -10.54 -28.88
CA GLU A 59 21.12 -9.61 -27.78
C GLU A 59 20.33 -8.31 -27.96
N ILE A 60 19.67 -7.85 -26.90
CA ILE A 60 18.75 -6.71 -26.95
C ILE A 60 19.46 -5.43 -26.52
N ALA A 61 19.31 -4.38 -27.32
CA ALA A 61 19.85 -3.05 -27.07
C ALA A 61 18.77 -2.06 -26.59
N PRO A 62 19.17 -0.96 -25.93
CA PRO A 62 18.25 0.12 -25.58
C PRO A 62 17.49 0.68 -26.80
N GLY A 63 16.17 0.73 -26.70
CA GLY A 63 15.28 1.26 -27.74
C GLY A 63 14.84 0.24 -28.78
N ASP A 64 15.30 -1.01 -28.72
CA ASP A 64 14.87 -2.07 -29.63
C ASP A 64 13.35 -2.33 -29.52
N ASP A 65 12.72 -2.60 -30.66
CA ASP A 65 11.33 -3.07 -30.71
C ASP A 65 11.27 -4.55 -30.29
N LEU A 66 11.21 -4.76 -28.97
CA LEU A 66 11.20 -6.09 -28.39
C LEU A 66 10.02 -6.94 -28.89
N ALA A 67 8.86 -6.33 -29.14
CA ALA A 67 7.69 -7.05 -29.61
C ALA A 67 7.93 -7.62 -31.02
N ALA A 68 8.47 -6.79 -31.93
CA ALA A 68 8.79 -7.20 -33.29
C ALA A 68 9.91 -8.25 -33.33
N ILE A 69 10.97 -8.09 -32.52
CA ILE A 69 12.10 -9.03 -32.47
C ILE A 69 11.63 -10.41 -32.00
N VAL A 70 10.90 -10.47 -30.88
CA VAL A 70 10.38 -11.73 -30.34
C VAL A 70 9.37 -12.35 -31.30
N ALA A 71 8.51 -11.55 -31.94
CA ALA A 71 7.58 -12.05 -32.95
C ALA A 71 8.30 -12.71 -34.13
N GLY A 72 9.39 -12.10 -34.62
CA GLY A 72 10.22 -12.69 -35.68
C GLY A 72 10.84 -14.03 -35.27
N ALA A 73 11.33 -14.14 -34.03
CA ALA A 73 11.87 -15.41 -33.51
C ALA A 73 10.79 -16.50 -33.37
N LEU A 74 9.59 -16.13 -32.90
CA LEU A 74 8.44 -17.04 -32.82
C LEU A 74 8.02 -17.55 -34.20
N GLU A 75 7.97 -16.68 -35.21
CA GLU A 75 7.64 -17.07 -36.58
C GLU A 75 8.72 -17.98 -37.20
N ALA A 76 10.00 -17.69 -36.93
CA ALA A 76 11.11 -18.54 -37.38
C ALA A 76 11.09 -19.93 -36.71
N ASP A 77 10.84 -20.01 -35.40
CA ASP A 77 10.70 -21.29 -34.70
C ASP A 77 9.47 -22.07 -35.21
N ALA A 78 8.35 -21.39 -35.45
CA ALA A 78 7.16 -22.01 -36.04
C ALA A 78 7.38 -22.52 -37.47
N ALA A 79 8.20 -21.83 -38.27
CA ALA A 79 8.54 -22.28 -39.62
C ALA A 79 9.40 -23.56 -39.59
N ALA A 80 10.32 -23.67 -38.62
CA ALA A 80 11.14 -24.87 -38.41
C ALA A 80 10.38 -26.02 -37.73
N HIS A 81 9.45 -25.68 -36.84
CA HIS A 81 8.68 -26.58 -35.99
C HIS A 81 7.19 -26.19 -36.00
N PRO A 82 6.41 -26.57 -37.04
CA PRO A 82 5.02 -26.15 -37.20
C PRO A 82 4.10 -26.44 -36.00
N GLU A 83 4.41 -27.48 -35.21
CA GLU A 83 3.69 -27.80 -33.97
C GLU A 83 3.83 -26.73 -32.87
N ARG A 84 4.90 -25.92 -32.93
CA ARG A 84 5.21 -24.82 -32.01
C ARG A 84 4.64 -23.47 -32.43
N ALA A 85 4.00 -23.39 -33.60
CA ALA A 85 3.26 -22.20 -34.00
C ALA A 85 2.25 -21.79 -32.91
N LEU A 86 2.24 -20.49 -32.55
CA LEU A 86 1.38 -19.98 -31.49
C LEU A 86 -0.10 -20.25 -31.75
N ARG A 87 -0.84 -20.48 -30.67
CA ARG A 87 -2.29 -20.73 -30.68
C ARG A 87 -2.96 -19.84 -29.64
N SER A 88 -4.23 -19.52 -29.90
CA SER A 88 -5.07 -18.88 -28.88
C SER A 88 -5.08 -19.71 -27.61
N GLY A 89 -4.86 -19.09 -26.45
CA GLY A 89 -4.69 -19.80 -25.18
C GLY A 89 -3.24 -19.97 -24.73
N ASP A 90 -2.25 -19.67 -25.59
CA ASP A 90 -0.83 -19.75 -25.21
C ASP A 90 -0.42 -18.57 -24.33
N ILE A 91 0.50 -18.83 -23.41
CA ILE A 91 1.05 -17.83 -22.47
C ILE A 91 2.56 -17.71 -22.72
N LEU A 92 3.04 -16.49 -22.96
CA LEU A 92 4.45 -16.19 -23.15
C LEU A 92 5.08 -15.76 -21.83
N ILE A 93 6.18 -16.41 -21.45
CA ILE A 93 6.98 -16.07 -20.27
C ILE A 93 8.26 -15.37 -20.75
N VAL A 94 8.38 -14.08 -20.43
CA VAL A 94 9.44 -13.19 -20.90
C VAL A 94 10.32 -12.80 -19.72
N THR A 95 11.63 -13.01 -19.78
CA THR A 95 12.50 -12.53 -18.69
C THR A 95 12.55 -11.01 -18.62
N SER A 96 12.59 -10.49 -17.39
CA SER A 96 12.80 -9.08 -17.05
C SER A 96 13.98 -8.46 -17.81
N LYS A 97 15.07 -9.21 -18.02
CA LYS A 97 16.33 -8.68 -18.56
C LYS A 97 16.19 -8.07 -19.95
N ILE A 98 15.51 -8.74 -20.87
CA ILE A 98 15.33 -8.23 -22.24
C ILE A 98 14.37 -7.04 -22.28
N VAL A 99 13.39 -7.02 -21.37
CA VAL A 99 12.46 -5.89 -21.21
C VAL A 99 13.21 -4.69 -20.67
N SER A 100 13.99 -4.86 -19.59
CA SER A 100 14.85 -3.83 -19.03
C SER A 100 15.84 -3.27 -20.04
N LYS A 101 16.48 -4.13 -20.86
CA LYS A 101 17.41 -3.68 -21.91
C LYS A 101 16.68 -2.83 -22.95
N ALA A 102 15.58 -3.31 -23.51
CA ALA A 102 14.77 -2.56 -24.48
C ALA A 102 14.30 -1.20 -23.93
N GLU A 103 13.92 -1.14 -22.65
CA GLU A 103 13.50 0.07 -21.95
C GLU A 103 14.65 1.00 -21.53
N GLY A 104 15.90 0.68 -21.85
CA GLY A 104 17.06 1.51 -21.49
C GLY A 104 17.31 1.57 -19.98
N ARG A 105 17.05 0.47 -19.26
CA ARG A 105 17.26 0.35 -17.81
C ARG A 105 18.69 -0.06 -17.44
N VAL A 106 19.61 -0.05 -18.39
CA VAL A 106 21.05 -0.15 -18.15
C VAL A 106 21.54 1.20 -17.65
N VAL A 107 22.09 1.25 -16.43
CA VAL A 107 22.61 2.49 -15.83
C VAL A 107 24.09 2.33 -15.52
N ALA A 108 24.86 3.40 -15.73
CA ALA A 108 26.22 3.47 -15.24
C ALA A 108 26.20 3.50 -13.72
N ALA A 109 26.98 2.63 -13.09
CA ALA A 109 27.07 2.53 -11.65
C ALA A 109 28.49 2.10 -11.27
N ASP A 110 29.24 3.05 -10.70
CA ASP A 110 30.55 2.77 -10.11
C ASP A 110 30.39 1.95 -8.81
N ASP A 111 29.25 2.11 -8.13
CA ASP A 111 28.87 1.35 -6.94
C ASP A 111 27.48 0.72 -7.12
N ARG A 112 27.45 -0.61 -7.21
CA ARG A 112 26.22 -1.40 -7.26
C ARG A 112 25.35 -1.21 -6.02
N GLU A 113 25.95 -1.01 -4.84
CA GLU A 113 25.17 -0.83 -3.61
C GLU A 113 24.42 0.50 -3.59
N GLN A 114 24.94 1.54 -4.25
CA GLN A 114 24.21 2.79 -4.45
C GLN A 114 22.98 2.57 -5.33
N ALA A 115 23.12 1.87 -6.46
CA ALA A 115 21.98 1.56 -7.34
C ALA A 115 20.89 0.74 -6.62
N ILE A 116 21.28 -0.22 -5.78
CA ILE A 116 20.35 -0.96 -4.92
C ILE A 116 19.64 -0.01 -3.96
N THR A 117 20.38 0.90 -3.33
CA THR A 117 19.82 1.88 -2.38
C THR A 117 18.81 2.80 -3.07
N ASP A 118 19.11 3.26 -4.27
CA ASP A 118 18.23 4.16 -5.02
C ASP A 118 16.91 3.48 -5.39
N GLU A 119 16.95 2.20 -5.77
CA GLU A 119 15.75 1.42 -6.10
C GLU A 119 15.04 0.84 -4.86
N THR A 120 15.60 0.98 -3.66
CA THR A 120 15.03 0.49 -2.41
C THR A 120 13.95 1.45 -1.87
N VAL A 121 12.74 0.92 -1.64
CA VAL A 121 11.67 1.61 -0.91
C VAL A 121 11.84 1.42 0.59
N ARG A 122 12.13 0.18 1.00
CA ARG A 122 12.47 -0.15 2.39
C ARG A 122 13.39 -1.36 2.46
N VAL A 123 14.22 -1.39 3.50
CA VAL A 123 14.99 -2.57 3.87
C VAL A 123 14.08 -3.52 4.64
N VAL A 124 14.07 -4.80 4.22
CA VAL A 124 13.42 -5.87 4.97
C VAL A 124 14.44 -6.52 5.88
N ALA A 125 15.55 -7.01 5.33
CA ALA A 125 16.58 -7.69 6.10
C ALA A 125 17.97 -7.43 5.55
N THR A 126 18.95 -7.34 6.43
CA THR A 126 20.36 -7.09 6.12
C THR A 126 21.19 -8.19 6.74
N ARG A 127 22.10 -8.77 5.97
CA ARG A 127 23.04 -9.76 6.47
C ARG A 127 24.44 -9.52 5.92
N ALA A 128 25.36 -9.21 6.81
CA ALA A 128 26.79 -9.16 6.50
C ALA A 128 27.36 -10.58 6.38
N TYR A 129 28.33 -10.75 5.49
CA TYR A 129 29.11 -11.97 5.31
C TYR A 129 30.51 -11.62 4.79
N ASP A 130 31.41 -12.60 4.79
CA ASP A 130 32.77 -12.43 4.26
C ASP A 130 32.70 -12.11 2.75
N GLY A 131 32.89 -10.84 2.41
CA GLY A 131 32.82 -10.35 1.03
C GLY A 131 31.66 -9.39 0.72
N GLY A 132 30.82 -9.03 1.70
CA GLY A 132 29.86 -7.94 1.52
C GLY A 132 28.63 -8.01 2.41
N VAL A 133 27.57 -7.34 1.96
CA VAL A 133 26.28 -7.29 2.63
C VAL A 133 25.20 -7.72 1.64
N THR A 134 24.38 -8.69 2.04
CA THR A 134 23.15 -9.00 1.32
C THR A 134 22.00 -8.21 1.94
N ARG A 135 21.23 -7.52 1.11
CA ARG A 135 19.98 -6.86 1.52
C ARG A 135 18.80 -7.50 0.83
N ILE A 136 17.80 -7.90 1.61
CA ILE A 136 16.44 -8.14 1.14
C ILE A 136 15.67 -6.83 1.30
N VAL A 137 15.09 -6.35 0.22
CA VAL A 137 14.44 -5.04 0.17
C VAL A 137 13.12 -5.13 -0.59
N GLU A 138 12.21 -4.21 -0.30
CA GLU A 138 11.13 -3.89 -1.22
C GLU A 138 11.64 -2.86 -2.22
N ASN A 139 11.50 -3.14 -3.52
CA ASN A 139 11.87 -2.19 -4.57
C ASN A 139 10.67 -1.35 -5.04
N ARG A 140 10.92 -0.41 -5.97
CA ARG A 140 9.87 0.50 -6.49
C ARG A 140 8.74 -0.22 -7.23
N GLN A 141 9.02 -1.37 -7.84
CA GLN A 141 8.02 -2.25 -8.48
C GLN A 141 7.18 -3.00 -7.44
N GLY A 142 7.52 -2.93 -6.16
CA GLY A 142 6.86 -3.63 -5.07
C GLY A 142 7.34 -5.07 -4.91
N VAL A 143 8.40 -5.49 -5.59
CA VAL A 143 8.99 -6.82 -5.43
C VAL A 143 9.84 -6.84 -4.15
N VAL A 144 9.65 -7.86 -3.31
CA VAL A 144 10.46 -8.07 -2.10
C VAL A 144 11.48 -9.16 -2.38
N GLY A 145 12.76 -8.77 -2.49
CA GLY A 145 13.80 -9.67 -2.94
C GLY A 145 15.21 -9.15 -2.66
N ALA A 146 16.21 -9.94 -3.04
CA ALA A 146 17.60 -9.56 -2.88
C ALA A 146 17.97 -8.40 -3.82
N ALA A 147 18.76 -7.45 -3.32
CA ALA A 147 19.40 -6.40 -4.11
C ALA A 147 18.44 -5.58 -5.01
N ALA A 148 17.18 -5.41 -4.62
CA ALA A 148 16.15 -4.69 -5.38
C ALA A 148 15.90 -5.20 -6.81
N GLY A 149 16.38 -6.40 -7.18
CA GLY A 149 16.38 -6.87 -8.57
C GLY A 149 17.46 -6.22 -9.45
N VAL A 150 18.45 -5.54 -8.85
CA VAL A 150 19.61 -4.97 -9.55
C VAL A 150 20.58 -6.08 -9.92
N ASP A 151 20.74 -6.28 -11.23
CA ASP A 151 21.59 -7.30 -11.82
C ASP A 151 22.87 -6.68 -12.40
N ALA A 152 24.02 -7.28 -12.09
CA ALA A 152 25.30 -6.92 -12.69
C ALA A 152 25.80 -8.00 -13.68
N SER A 153 25.05 -9.10 -13.83
CA SER A 153 25.38 -10.15 -14.78
C SER A 153 24.98 -9.77 -16.20
N ASN A 154 25.82 -10.10 -17.18
CA ASN A 154 25.55 -9.91 -18.62
C ASN A 154 25.28 -8.45 -19.03
N VAL A 155 25.95 -7.51 -18.36
CA VAL A 155 26.08 -6.09 -18.72
C VAL A 155 27.56 -5.71 -18.76
N ALA A 156 27.89 -4.60 -19.42
CA ALA A 156 29.28 -4.13 -19.51
C ALA A 156 29.82 -3.71 -18.13
N ASP A 157 31.13 -3.86 -17.92
CA ASP A 157 31.80 -3.42 -16.70
C ASP A 157 31.48 -1.94 -16.39
N GLY A 158 31.16 -1.65 -15.12
CA GLY A 158 30.75 -0.31 -14.67
C GLY A 158 29.28 0.02 -14.92
N SER A 159 28.45 -0.96 -15.28
CA SER A 159 27.00 -0.80 -15.42
C SER A 159 26.21 -1.86 -14.66
N VAL A 160 24.96 -1.53 -14.35
CA VAL A 160 23.99 -2.46 -13.77
C VAL A 160 22.67 -2.37 -14.54
N LEU A 161 21.91 -3.46 -14.52
CA LEU A 161 20.57 -3.55 -15.08
C LEU A 161 19.55 -3.41 -13.95
N LEU A 162 18.69 -2.41 -14.06
CA LEU A 162 17.54 -2.24 -13.18
C LEU A 162 16.34 -2.98 -13.75
N LEU A 163 15.36 -3.33 -12.91
CA LEU A 163 14.08 -3.87 -13.38
C LEU A 163 13.31 -2.87 -14.26
N PRO A 164 12.35 -3.35 -15.09
CA PRO A 164 11.45 -2.48 -15.84
C PRO A 164 10.73 -1.53 -14.89
N ARG A 165 10.43 -0.30 -15.34
CA ARG A 165 9.79 0.70 -14.47
C ARG A 165 8.39 0.26 -14.04
N ASP A 166 7.64 -0.31 -14.97
CA ASP A 166 6.31 -0.88 -14.76
C ASP A 166 6.19 -2.17 -15.58
N PRO A 167 6.60 -3.32 -15.01
CA PRO A 167 6.54 -4.61 -15.72
C PRO A 167 5.12 -4.98 -16.19
N ASP A 168 4.07 -4.55 -15.47
CA ASP A 168 2.70 -4.79 -15.89
C ASP A 168 2.35 -3.98 -17.15
N ALA A 169 2.83 -2.74 -17.25
CA ALA A 169 2.69 -1.94 -18.48
C ALA A 169 3.44 -2.55 -19.65
N SER A 170 4.67 -3.02 -19.43
CA SER A 170 5.47 -3.70 -20.45
C SER A 170 4.78 -4.97 -20.94
N ALA A 171 4.22 -5.78 -20.03
CA ALA A 171 3.45 -6.96 -20.37
C ALA A 171 2.21 -6.63 -21.23
N ARG A 172 1.48 -5.55 -20.89
CA ARG A 172 0.33 -5.07 -21.67
C ARG A 172 0.73 -4.62 -23.07
N ALA A 173 1.86 -3.92 -23.21
CA ALA A 173 2.36 -3.46 -24.49
C ALA A 173 2.75 -4.63 -25.41
N LEU A 174 3.48 -5.61 -24.88
CA LEU A 174 3.85 -6.84 -25.60
C LEU A 174 2.61 -7.62 -26.01
N LEU A 175 1.66 -7.82 -25.10
CA LEU A 175 0.41 -8.52 -25.37
C LEU A 175 -0.39 -7.84 -26.50
N ALA A 176 -0.54 -6.51 -26.44
CA ALA A 176 -1.27 -5.76 -27.47
C ALA A 176 -0.61 -5.91 -28.85
N ALA A 177 0.72 -5.81 -28.91
CA ALA A 177 1.47 -5.97 -30.15
C ALA A 177 1.35 -7.38 -30.73
N TRP A 178 1.49 -8.43 -29.91
CA TRP A 178 1.41 -9.81 -30.38
C TRP A 178 -0.01 -10.25 -30.74
N ASN A 179 -1.03 -9.81 -30.00
CA ASN A 179 -2.42 -10.04 -30.39
C ASN A 179 -2.72 -9.40 -31.75
N ALA A 180 -2.25 -8.17 -32.00
CA ALA A 180 -2.42 -7.50 -33.29
C ALA A 180 -1.64 -8.22 -34.41
N ARG A 181 -0.44 -8.73 -34.10
CA ARG A 181 0.44 -9.38 -35.08
C ARG A 181 0.01 -10.79 -35.47
N PHE A 182 -0.54 -11.56 -34.53
CA PHE A 182 -0.90 -12.97 -34.71
C PHE A 182 -2.42 -13.22 -34.80
N GLY A 183 -3.26 -12.26 -34.39
CA GLY A 183 -4.72 -12.38 -34.45
C GLY A 183 -5.30 -13.45 -33.51
N ILE A 184 -4.62 -13.75 -32.41
CA ILE A 184 -4.99 -14.78 -31.41
C ILE A 184 -5.00 -14.19 -30.01
N GLU A 185 -5.69 -14.85 -29.08
CA GLU A 185 -5.73 -14.44 -27.67
C GLU A 185 -4.57 -15.08 -26.90
N LEU A 186 -3.68 -14.25 -26.38
CA LEU A 186 -2.48 -14.67 -25.63
C LEU A 186 -2.52 -14.18 -24.18
N GLY A 187 -1.64 -14.75 -23.35
CA GLY A 187 -1.23 -14.17 -22.08
C GLY A 187 0.26 -13.84 -22.08
N VAL A 188 0.68 -12.86 -21.28
CA VAL A 188 2.09 -12.50 -21.10
C VAL A 188 2.42 -12.40 -19.62
N ILE A 189 3.52 -13.05 -19.21
CA ILE A 189 4.12 -12.92 -17.88
C ILE A 189 5.55 -12.42 -18.07
N ILE A 190 5.90 -11.35 -17.37
CA ILE A 190 7.29 -10.93 -17.19
C ILE A 190 7.81 -11.57 -15.91
N SER A 191 8.88 -12.33 -16.04
CA SER A 191 9.46 -13.12 -14.96
C SER A 191 10.85 -12.61 -14.56
N ASP A 192 11.19 -12.71 -13.29
CA ASP A 192 12.54 -12.44 -12.81
C ASP A 192 12.99 -13.51 -11.81
N THR A 193 14.30 -13.68 -11.66
CA THR A 193 14.85 -14.75 -10.82
C THR A 193 14.95 -14.31 -9.36
N LEU A 194 14.21 -14.98 -8.47
CA LEU A 194 14.18 -14.67 -7.05
C LEU A 194 14.49 -15.88 -6.17
N GLY A 195 15.09 -15.60 -5.00
CA GLY A 195 15.09 -16.52 -3.88
C GLY A 195 13.76 -16.47 -3.12
N ARG A 196 13.55 -17.39 -2.17
CA ARG A 196 12.34 -17.43 -1.35
C ARG A 196 12.63 -17.93 0.06
N THR A 197 11.83 -17.49 1.02
CA THR A 197 12.03 -17.82 2.43
C THR A 197 12.00 -19.32 2.66
N TRP A 198 12.88 -19.78 3.57
CA TRP A 198 12.97 -21.16 4.06
C TRP A 198 13.39 -22.24 3.04
N ARG A 199 13.74 -21.87 1.80
CA ARG A 199 14.21 -22.81 0.77
C ARG A 199 15.51 -22.33 0.14
N ILE A 200 16.44 -23.28 -0.05
CA ILE A 200 17.68 -23.04 -0.81
C ILE A 200 17.36 -23.09 -2.31
N GLY A 201 18.00 -22.22 -3.07
CA GLY A 201 17.85 -22.11 -4.53
C GLY A 201 16.97 -20.94 -4.97
N GLN A 202 16.96 -20.70 -6.29
CA GLN A 202 16.20 -19.65 -6.94
C GLN A 202 15.21 -20.26 -7.94
N THR A 203 14.16 -19.52 -8.27
CA THR A 203 13.22 -19.82 -9.36
C THR A 203 12.71 -18.50 -9.92
N ASP A 204 12.20 -18.48 -11.15
CA ASP A 204 11.54 -17.27 -11.61
C ASP A 204 10.17 -17.10 -10.96
N LEU A 205 9.85 -15.87 -10.58
CA LEU A 205 8.53 -15.43 -10.14
C LEU A 205 8.00 -14.38 -11.11
N ALA A 206 6.68 -14.22 -11.16
CA ALA A 206 6.04 -13.19 -11.97
C ALA A 206 6.22 -11.81 -11.32
N ILE A 207 6.78 -10.86 -12.08
CA ILE A 207 6.92 -9.45 -11.66
C ILE A 207 6.02 -8.52 -12.46
N GLY A 208 5.46 -8.99 -13.58
CA GLY A 208 4.47 -8.30 -14.39
C GLY A 208 3.60 -9.29 -15.16
N ALA A 209 2.35 -8.94 -15.45
CA ALA A 209 1.43 -9.79 -16.20
C ALA A 209 0.40 -8.99 -17.01
N ALA A 210 -0.09 -9.60 -18.10
CA ALA A 210 -1.21 -9.10 -18.88
C ALA A 210 -1.96 -10.24 -19.57
N GLY A 211 -3.30 -10.16 -19.59
CA GLY A 211 -4.17 -11.15 -20.25
C GLY A 211 -4.20 -12.52 -19.57
N VAL A 212 -3.61 -12.66 -18.38
CA VAL A 212 -3.48 -13.92 -17.65
C VAL A 212 -3.73 -13.68 -16.17
N ARG A 213 -4.54 -14.55 -15.57
CA ARG A 213 -4.78 -14.60 -14.13
C ARG A 213 -3.50 -15.00 -13.42
N VAL A 214 -3.05 -14.19 -12.44
CA VAL A 214 -1.86 -14.51 -11.64
C VAL A 214 -2.17 -15.20 -10.31
N VAL A 215 -3.38 -14.97 -9.76
CA VAL A 215 -3.89 -15.64 -8.56
C VAL A 215 -5.22 -16.29 -8.90
N ASP A 216 -5.30 -17.60 -8.71
CA ASP A 216 -6.53 -18.35 -8.93
C ASP A 216 -7.36 -18.38 -7.65
N ASP A 217 -8.30 -17.44 -7.50
CA ASP A 217 -9.07 -17.31 -6.26
C ASP A 217 -10.22 -18.31 -6.20
N LEU A 218 -9.99 -19.42 -5.49
CA LEU A 218 -10.99 -20.48 -5.32
C LEU A 218 -11.88 -20.25 -4.10
N ARG A 219 -11.76 -19.12 -3.40
CA ARG A 219 -12.60 -18.83 -2.22
C ARG A 219 -14.06 -18.73 -2.60
N GLY A 220 -14.93 -19.30 -1.75
CA GLY A 220 -16.37 -19.36 -1.99
C GLY A 220 -16.80 -20.50 -2.94
N GLN A 221 -15.86 -21.18 -3.59
CA GLN A 221 -16.13 -22.43 -4.29
C GLN A 221 -16.20 -23.61 -3.31
N THR A 222 -16.64 -24.78 -3.78
CA THR A 222 -16.67 -26.01 -2.96
C THR A 222 -15.61 -27.01 -3.40
N ASP A 223 -14.99 -27.72 -2.46
CA ASP A 223 -14.12 -28.84 -2.74
C ASP A 223 -14.88 -30.08 -3.25
N ALA A 224 -14.15 -31.15 -3.57
CA ALA A 224 -14.73 -32.41 -4.06
C ALA A 224 -15.68 -33.10 -3.05
N ALA A 225 -15.63 -32.72 -1.76
CA ALA A 225 -16.53 -33.20 -0.72
C ALA A 225 -17.67 -32.21 -0.42
N GLY A 226 -17.82 -31.14 -1.22
CA GLY A 226 -18.85 -30.12 -1.07
C GLY A 226 -18.56 -29.08 0.03
N ARG A 227 -17.35 -29.05 0.60
CA ARG A 227 -16.97 -28.09 1.65
C ARG A 227 -16.50 -26.78 1.03
N ALA A 228 -16.93 -25.65 1.57
CA ALA A 228 -16.50 -24.35 1.08
C ALA A 228 -14.99 -24.15 1.24
N LEU A 229 -14.33 -23.69 0.18
CA LEU A 229 -12.94 -23.25 0.18
C LEU A 229 -12.89 -21.83 0.74
N ALA A 230 -12.21 -21.64 1.89
CA ALA A 230 -12.17 -20.36 2.59
C ALA A 230 -10.89 -19.54 2.31
N VAL A 231 -9.78 -20.19 1.93
CA VAL A 231 -8.46 -19.55 1.82
C VAL A 231 -7.65 -19.96 0.58
N THR A 232 -8.20 -20.80 -0.30
CA THR A 232 -7.44 -21.42 -1.38
C THR A 232 -7.24 -20.45 -2.53
N GLN A 233 -5.99 -20.01 -2.73
CA GLN A 233 -5.61 -19.06 -3.77
C GLN A 233 -4.25 -19.44 -4.39
N PRO A 234 -4.16 -20.39 -5.34
CA PRO A 234 -2.92 -20.73 -6.00
C PRO A 234 -2.30 -19.53 -6.75
N ALA A 235 -0.99 -19.34 -6.58
CA ALA A 235 -0.21 -18.31 -7.27
C ALA A 235 0.20 -18.79 -8.68
N VAL A 236 -0.78 -19.02 -9.54
CA VAL A 236 -0.59 -19.59 -10.88
C VAL A 236 0.38 -18.80 -11.76
N GLY A 237 0.51 -17.47 -11.54
CA GLY A 237 1.51 -16.64 -12.21
C GLY A 237 2.95 -17.09 -11.89
N ASP A 238 3.23 -17.40 -10.63
CA ASP A 238 4.55 -17.89 -10.19
C ASP A 238 4.79 -19.34 -10.63
N GLU A 239 3.75 -20.18 -10.67
CA GLU A 239 3.84 -21.55 -11.22
C GLU A 239 4.23 -21.53 -12.71
N LEU A 240 3.63 -20.64 -13.49
CA LEU A 240 3.93 -20.45 -14.91
C LEU A 240 5.32 -19.84 -15.12
N ALA A 241 5.70 -18.85 -14.31
CA ALA A 241 7.03 -18.25 -14.35
C ALA A 241 8.12 -19.31 -14.06
N ALA A 242 7.93 -20.13 -13.04
CA ALA A 242 8.83 -21.22 -12.69
C ALA A 242 8.91 -22.30 -13.79
N LEU A 243 7.79 -22.65 -14.44
CA LEU A 243 7.78 -23.55 -15.59
C LEU A 243 8.56 -22.96 -16.78
N GLY A 244 8.37 -21.66 -17.05
CA GLY A 244 9.12 -20.94 -18.06
C GLY A 244 10.62 -20.95 -17.78
N ASP A 245 11.03 -20.73 -16.54
CA ASP A 245 12.44 -20.82 -16.12
C ASP A 245 13.05 -22.20 -16.38
N LEU A 246 12.32 -23.27 -16.05
CA LEU A 246 12.77 -24.65 -16.22
C LEU A 246 13.12 -24.96 -17.69
N VAL A 247 12.35 -24.43 -18.64
CA VAL A 247 12.56 -24.68 -20.08
C VAL A 247 13.49 -23.66 -20.75
N LYS A 248 13.50 -22.40 -20.28
CA LYS A 248 14.48 -21.39 -20.72
C LYS A 248 15.88 -21.84 -20.33
N GLY A 249 16.09 -22.22 -19.08
CA GLY A 249 17.42 -22.50 -18.52
C GLY A 249 18.26 -21.23 -18.32
N LYS A 250 19.08 -21.20 -17.26
CA LYS A 250 19.78 -19.96 -16.83
C LYS A 250 20.93 -19.51 -17.73
N ALA A 251 21.53 -20.43 -18.49
CA ALA A 251 22.74 -20.18 -19.29
C ALA A 251 22.53 -20.44 -20.79
N SER A 252 21.30 -20.70 -21.23
CA SER A 252 20.98 -21.04 -22.62
C SER A 252 20.91 -19.82 -23.55
N GLY A 253 20.84 -18.60 -22.99
CA GLY A 253 20.56 -17.39 -23.76
C GLY A 253 19.13 -17.32 -24.32
N CYS A 254 18.18 -18.13 -23.83
CA CYS A 254 16.77 -18.10 -24.27
C CYS A 254 15.91 -17.25 -23.32
N PRO A 255 15.53 -16.02 -23.70
CA PRO A 255 14.83 -15.11 -22.79
C PRO A 255 13.31 -15.29 -22.75
N VAL A 256 12.74 -16.08 -23.68
CA VAL A 256 11.30 -16.28 -23.82
C VAL A 256 10.97 -17.78 -23.86
N ALA A 257 9.86 -18.15 -23.21
CA ALA A 257 9.25 -19.46 -23.34
C ALA A 257 7.75 -19.34 -23.67
N VAL A 258 7.21 -20.36 -24.32
CA VAL A 258 5.76 -20.50 -24.56
C VAL A 258 5.24 -21.62 -23.67
N VAL A 259 4.10 -21.39 -23.02
CA VAL A 259 3.35 -22.39 -22.25
C VAL A 259 1.98 -22.58 -22.91
N ARG A 260 1.63 -23.83 -23.20
CA ARG A 260 0.37 -24.24 -23.82
C ARG A 260 -0.39 -25.23 -22.94
N GLY A 261 -1.72 -25.20 -23.04
CA GLY A 261 -2.62 -26.07 -22.26
C GLY A 261 -3.19 -25.38 -21.01
N THR A 262 -2.98 -24.08 -20.88
CA THR A 262 -3.34 -23.27 -19.70
C THR A 262 -4.35 -22.17 -20.01
N ALA A 263 -5.07 -22.26 -21.14
CA ALA A 263 -6.02 -21.25 -21.63
C ALA A 263 -7.10 -20.82 -20.62
N ARG A 264 -7.49 -21.71 -19.69
CA ARG A 264 -8.42 -21.39 -18.59
C ARG A 264 -7.94 -20.26 -17.66
N LEU A 265 -6.64 -20.00 -17.65
CA LEU A 265 -6.01 -18.93 -16.89
C LEU A 265 -6.01 -17.60 -17.65
N LEU A 266 -6.40 -17.55 -18.91
CA LEU A 266 -6.53 -16.27 -19.61
C LEU A 266 -7.71 -15.46 -19.06
N GLU A 267 -7.51 -14.15 -18.97
CA GLU A 267 -8.56 -13.22 -18.57
C GLU A 267 -9.21 -12.60 -19.82
N PRO A 268 -10.55 -12.57 -19.91
CA PRO A 268 -11.22 -11.99 -21.07
C PRO A 268 -10.80 -10.53 -21.23
N GLN A 269 -10.29 -10.16 -22.41
CA GLN A 269 -9.69 -8.84 -22.68
C GLN A 269 -10.62 -7.63 -22.46
N ARG A 270 -11.93 -7.87 -22.26
CA ARG A 270 -12.93 -6.84 -21.96
C ARG A 270 -13.06 -6.52 -20.47
N SER A 271 -12.40 -7.29 -19.60
CA SER A 271 -12.48 -7.17 -18.15
C SER A 271 -11.31 -6.33 -17.65
N ALA A 272 -11.32 -5.03 -17.93
CA ALA A 272 -10.35 -4.13 -17.33
C ALA A 272 -10.76 -3.79 -15.88
N PRO A 273 -9.82 -3.76 -14.92
CA PRO A 273 -8.39 -4.04 -15.09
C PRO A 273 -8.04 -5.54 -15.00
N PHE A 274 -7.09 -6.00 -15.81
CA PHE A 274 -6.46 -7.33 -15.69
C PHE A 274 -5.79 -7.51 -14.32
N THR A 275 -5.63 -8.75 -13.86
CA THR A 275 -4.76 -9.00 -12.71
C THR A 275 -3.31 -8.65 -13.06
N ALA A 276 -2.67 -7.92 -12.15
CA ALA A 276 -1.32 -7.41 -12.29
C ALA A 276 -0.35 -8.35 -11.57
N GLY A 277 0.89 -8.49 -12.06
CA GLY A 277 1.96 -9.19 -11.35
C GLY A 277 2.16 -8.62 -9.94
N ARG A 278 2.01 -7.29 -9.78
CA ARG A 278 2.03 -6.64 -8.45
C ARG A 278 0.99 -7.20 -7.47
N SER A 279 -0.10 -7.81 -7.93
CA SER A 279 -1.13 -8.42 -7.07
C SER A 279 -0.64 -9.67 -6.33
N LEU A 280 0.47 -10.29 -6.76
CA LEU A 280 1.09 -11.41 -6.06
C LEU A 280 1.85 -10.95 -4.81
N THR A 281 2.34 -9.71 -4.79
CA THR A 281 3.15 -9.23 -3.68
C THR A 281 2.28 -8.74 -2.52
N ARG A 282 2.52 -9.27 -1.34
CA ARG A 282 1.89 -8.83 -0.09
C ARG A 282 2.78 -7.83 0.65
N THR A 283 2.55 -6.54 0.42
CA THR A 283 3.20 -5.44 1.17
C THR A 283 2.15 -4.60 1.92
N GLY A 284 2.58 -3.60 2.71
CA GLY A 284 1.67 -2.68 3.41
C GLY A 284 1.07 -3.26 4.69
N GLN A 285 -0.24 -3.03 4.93
CA GLN A 285 -0.90 -3.43 6.18
C GLN A 285 -1.07 -4.96 6.32
N GLY A 286 -1.11 -5.69 5.20
CA GLY A 286 -1.22 -7.16 5.21
C GLY A 286 0.13 -7.88 5.30
N ASP A 287 1.25 -7.15 5.31
CA ASP A 287 2.59 -7.74 5.38
C ASP A 287 2.93 -8.19 6.80
N MET A 288 2.95 -9.50 7.01
CA MET A 288 3.32 -10.12 8.28
C MET A 288 4.84 -10.24 8.48
N PHE A 289 5.65 -10.00 7.44
CA PHE A 289 7.10 -10.18 7.43
C PHE A 289 7.82 -8.87 7.08
N ARG A 290 7.32 -7.76 7.67
CA ARG A 290 7.73 -6.40 7.35
C ARG A 290 9.23 -6.12 7.62
N LEU A 291 9.82 -6.80 8.60
CA LEU A 291 11.23 -6.66 8.95
C LEU A 291 11.83 -8.05 9.22
N GLY A 292 13.13 -8.17 8.94
CA GLY A 292 13.99 -9.23 9.44
C GLY A 292 14.18 -9.12 10.94
N THR A 293 14.67 -10.20 11.55
CA THR A 293 14.82 -10.29 13.01
C THR A 293 15.70 -9.18 13.57
N ASP A 294 16.84 -8.92 12.95
CA ASP A 294 17.82 -7.93 13.42
C ASP A 294 17.25 -6.51 13.31
N GLU A 295 16.59 -6.19 12.20
CA GLU A 295 15.91 -4.91 12.00
C GLU A 295 14.76 -4.70 12.99
N ALA A 296 13.96 -5.74 13.24
CA ALA A 296 12.86 -5.68 14.19
C ALA A 296 13.35 -5.46 15.62
N LEU A 297 14.43 -6.14 16.04
CA LEU A 297 15.06 -5.94 17.34
C LEU A 297 15.65 -4.54 17.47
N ALA A 298 16.33 -4.04 16.43
CA ALA A 298 16.92 -2.71 16.42
C ALA A 298 15.86 -1.59 16.48
N GLU A 299 14.74 -1.74 15.75
CA GLU A 299 13.60 -0.83 15.83
C GLU A 299 12.95 -0.87 17.22
N GLY A 300 12.68 -2.07 17.74
CA GLY A 300 12.11 -2.25 19.07
C GLY A 300 12.98 -1.66 20.18
N TYR A 301 14.29 -1.87 20.11
CA TYR A 301 15.26 -1.29 21.06
C TYR A 301 15.25 0.24 21.00
N ARG A 302 15.31 0.84 19.81
CA ARG A 302 15.25 2.30 19.65
C ARG A 302 13.94 2.89 20.19
N SER A 303 12.81 2.27 19.87
CA SER A 303 11.49 2.68 20.35
C SER A 303 11.39 2.57 21.88
N GLY A 304 11.83 1.44 22.45
CA GLY A 304 11.81 1.21 23.89
C GLY A 304 12.75 2.15 24.67
N LEU A 305 13.96 2.39 24.16
CA LEU A 305 14.91 3.34 24.74
C LEU A 305 14.35 4.77 24.74
N ALA A 306 13.76 5.21 23.62
CA ALA A 306 13.13 6.52 23.53
C ALA A 306 11.98 6.68 24.54
N ALA A 307 11.11 5.67 24.64
CA ALA A 307 10.02 5.66 25.62
C ALA A 307 10.54 5.66 27.07
N GLY A 308 11.56 4.84 27.36
CA GLY A 308 12.19 4.78 28.68
C GLY A 308 12.87 6.08 29.09
N LEU A 309 13.58 6.74 28.18
CA LEU A 309 14.20 8.05 28.42
C LEU A 309 13.16 9.15 28.65
N ALA A 310 12.06 9.15 27.89
CA ALA A 310 10.96 10.09 28.10
C ALA A 310 10.32 9.92 29.49
N LEU A 311 10.14 8.67 29.95
CA LEU A 311 9.62 8.38 31.29
C LEU A 311 10.62 8.75 32.40
N ALA A 312 11.91 8.44 32.22
CA ALA A 312 12.94 8.63 33.24
C ALA A 312 13.33 10.11 33.47
N THR A 313 13.23 10.96 32.44
CA THR A 313 13.69 12.35 32.51
C THR A 313 12.62 13.35 32.96
N GLY A 314 11.36 12.90 33.13
CA GLY A 314 10.24 13.83 33.33
C GLY A 314 10.08 14.83 32.17
N ALA A 315 10.73 14.57 31.03
CA ALA A 315 10.67 15.43 29.87
C ALA A 315 9.23 15.49 29.36
N ARG A 316 8.79 16.71 28.99
CA ARG A 316 7.47 16.89 28.41
C ARG A 316 7.33 15.97 27.17
N PRO A 317 6.17 15.32 26.99
CA PRO A 317 5.89 14.55 25.78
C PRO A 317 6.09 15.45 24.55
N ARG A 318 6.86 14.97 23.57
CA ARG A 318 7.09 15.70 22.33
C ARG A 318 6.01 15.39 21.32
N TRP A 319 5.50 16.40 20.61
CA TRP A 319 4.43 16.23 19.61
C TRP A 319 4.85 16.68 18.22
N THR A 320 4.62 15.81 17.25
CA THR A 320 4.61 16.16 15.82
C THR A 320 3.18 16.21 15.33
N VAL A 321 2.76 17.35 14.78
CA VAL A 321 1.43 17.53 14.18
C VAL A 321 1.53 17.36 12.67
N VAL A 322 0.63 16.54 12.10
CA VAL A 322 0.51 16.28 10.66
C VAL A 322 -0.80 16.89 10.17
N VAL A 323 -0.73 17.71 9.12
CA VAL A 323 -1.91 18.33 8.49
C VAL A 323 -1.96 17.93 7.01
N PRO A 324 -2.78 16.93 6.62
CA PRO A 324 -3.04 16.65 5.21
C PRO A 324 -3.88 17.76 4.58
N PHE A 325 -3.44 18.23 3.41
CA PHE A 325 -4.11 19.29 2.67
C PHE A 325 -4.10 18.99 1.17
N LYS A 326 -5.28 18.90 0.59
CA LYS A 326 -5.48 18.75 -0.85
C LYS A 326 -6.26 19.97 -1.34
N GLY A 327 -5.53 21.02 -1.72
CA GLY A 327 -6.11 22.24 -2.26
C GLY A 327 -6.79 22.05 -3.62
N GLY A 328 -7.19 23.15 -4.25
CA GLY A 328 -7.62 23.17 -5.66
C GLY A 328 -9.12 23.44 -5.91
N ASP A 329 -9.53 23.42 -7.19
CA ASP A 329 -10.90 23.74 -7.65
C ASP A 329 -11.98 22.78 -7.13
N GLY A 330 -11.61 21.59 -6.63
CA GLY A 330 -12.55 20.64 -6.03
C GLY A 330 -12.76 20.87 -4.53
N ALA A 331 -11.89 21.65 -3.87
CA ALA A 331 -11.96 21.88 -2.43
C ALA A 331 -13.22 22.69 -2.09
N LYS A 332 -13.81 22.36 -0.92
CA LYS A 332 -14.96 23.08 -0.35
C LYS A 332 -16.10 23.24 -1.38
N SER A 333 -16.42 22.15 -2.08
CA SER A 333 -17.46 22.11 -3.13
C SER A 333 -18.84 22.58 -2.67
N ARG A 334 -19.13 22.51 -1.36
CA ARG A 334 -20.35 23.04 -0.73
C ARG A 334 -20.47 24.57 -0.81
N PHE A 335 -19.39 25.28 -1.12
CA PHE A 335 -19.37 26.73 -1.38
C PHE A 335 -19.49 27.06 -2.89
N ALA A 336 -19.77 26.07 -3.75
CA ALA A 336 -19.99 26.31 -5.17
C ALA A 336 -21.25 27.19 -5.38
N GLY A 337 -21.05 28.36 -6.00
CA GLY A 337 -22.14 29.31 -6.29
C GLY A 337 -22.20 30.52 -5.34
N GLU A 338 -21.37 30.56 -4.28
CA GLU A 338 -21.19 31.76 -3.46
C GLU A 338 -20.52 32.88 -4.27
N ALA A 339 -21.29 33.90 -4.66
CA ALA A 339 -20.78 35.00 -5.47
C ALA A 339 -19.61 35.73 -4.76
N GLY A 340 -18.48 35.83 -5.45
CA GLY A 340 -17.29 36.57 -4.98
C GLY A 340 -16.39 35.81 -3.98
N LEU A 341 -16.63 34.52 -3.71
CA LEU A 341 -15.74 33.68 -2.89
C LEU A 341 -14.88 32.77 -3.77
N ASP A 342 -13.59 33.04 -3.79
CA ASP A 342 -12.61 32.13 -4.38
C ASP A 342 -12.36 30.96 -3.40
N ARG A 343 -12.88 29.78 -3.76
CA ARG A 343 -12.79 28.57 -2.93
C ARG A 343 -11.35 28.12 -2.69
N ARG A 344 -10.44 28.37 -3.63
CA ARG A 344 -9.02 28.03 -3.44
C ARG A 344 -8.41 28.93 -2.38
N ARG A 345 -8.65 30.24 -2.49
CA ARG A 345 -8.16 31.21 -1.49
C ARG A 345 -8.75 30.94 -0.11
N LEU A 346 -10.03 30.61 -0.03
CA LEU A 346 -10.68 30.27 1.25
C LEU A 346 -10.08 29.02 1.88
N SER A 347 -9.90 27.96 1.10
CA SER A 347 -9.28 26.72 1.59
C SER A 347 -7.83 26.95 2.05
N SER A 348 -7.06 27.78 1.34
CA SER A 348 -5.71 28.17 1.75
C SER A 348 -5.71 29.02 3.02
N ALA A 349 -6.64 29.96 3.16
CA ALA A 349 -6.79 30.78 4.37
C ALA A 349 -7.11 29.93 5.59
N PHE A 350 -8.01 28.95 5.47
CA PHE A 350 -8.31 28.02 6.56
C PHE A 350 -7.09 27.24 7.02
N LEU A 351 -6.31 26.71 6.06
CA LEU A 351 -5.09 26.00 6.38
C LEU A 351 -4.09 26.91 7.11
N LEU A 352 -3.90 28.15 6.64
CA LEU A 352 -2.97 29.08 7.26
C LEU A 352 -3.35 29.38 8.70
N ASP A 353 -4.63 29.62 8.97
CA ASP A 353 -5.11 29.87 10.33
C ASP A 353 -5.01 28.62 11.21
N THR A 354 -5.31 27.44 10.67
CA THR A 354 -5.10 26.17 11.38
C THR A 354 -3.63 25.98 11.75
N LEU A 355 -2.71 26.24 10.83
CA LEU A 355 -1.27 26.12 11.07
C LEU A 355 -0.75 27.17 12.06
N ASP A 356 -1.23 28.41 11.97
CA ASP A 356 -0.88 29.47 12.93
C ASP A 356 -1.34 29.08 14.33
N ALA A 357 -2.57 28.58 14.48
CA ALA A 357 -3.07 28.07 15.75
C ALA A 357 -2.23 26.90 16.30
N ILE A 358 -1.83 25.95 15.46
CA ILE A 358 -0.94 24.84 15.85
C ILE A 358 0.39 25.38 16.38
N ARG A 359 0.96 26.42 15.75
CA ARG A 359 2.23 27.02 16.20
C ARG A 359 2.12 27.78 17.52
N THR A 360 0.91 28.17 17.94
CA THR A 360 0.69 28.74 19.27
C THR A 360 0.58 27.70 20.39
N ALA A 361 0.37 26.41 20.06
CA ALA A 361 0.27 25.35 21.04
C ALA A 361 1.64 25.03 21.66
N VAL A 362 1.71 25.00 22.99
CA VAL A 362 2.97 24.84 23.73
C VAL A 362 3.52 23.43 23.58
N ALA A 363 2.67 22.41 23.49
CA ALA A 363 3.07 21.01 23.45
C ALA A 363 3.65 20.58 22.08
N VAL A 364 3.42 21.36 21.02
CA VAL A 364 3.81 21.02 19.64
C VAL A 364 5.28 21.38 19.40
N ASP A 365 6.08 20.41 18.99
CA ASP A 365 7.49 20.61 18.64
C ASP A 365 7.72 20.73 17.14
N ALA A 366 6.89 20.06 16.33
CA ALA A 366 7.05 20.03 14.88
C ALA A 366 5.69 19.96 14.15
N VAL A 367 5.65 20.53 12.94
CA VAL A 367 4.48 20.55 12.06
C VAL A 367 4.88 20.03 10.68
N ILE A 368 4.15 19.04 10.18
CA ILE A 368 4.33 18.45 8.85
C ILE A 368 3.06 18.68 8.04
N VAL A 369 3.20 19.24 6.85
CA VAL A 369 2.09 19.38 5.90
C VAL A 369 2.22 18.32 4.82
N VAL A 370 1.13 17.61 4.50
CA VAL A 370 1.10 16.65 3.39
C VAL A 370 0.28 17.24 2.26
N SER A 371 0.87 17.43 1.09
CA SER A 371 0.20 18.13 -0.01
C SER A 371 0.68 17.66 -1.39
N SER A 372 -0.22 17.69 -2.37
CA SER A 372 0.09 17.53 -3.79
C SER A 372 0.33 18.87 -4.52
N GLU A 373 0.17 20.00 -3.83
CA GLU A 373 0.21 21.35 -4.41
C GLU A 373 1.61 21.97 -4.26
N PRO A 374 2.42 22.07 -5.33
CA PRO A 374 3.79 22.60 -5.23
C PRO A 374 3.83 24.08 -4.82
N SER A 375 2.82 24.85 -5.24
CA SER A 375 2.69 26.27 -4.90
C SER A 375 2.45 26.52 -3.41
N LEU A 376 2.00 25.52 -2.67
CA LEU A 376 1.76 25.64 -1.24
C LEU A 376 3.07 25.82 -0.45
N ALA A 377 4.19 25.31 -0.98
CA ALA A 377 5.46 25.30 -0.27
C ALA A 377 5.91 26.69 0.16
N GLU A 378 5.78 27.68 -0.72
CA GLU A 378 6.12 29.07 -0.42
C GLU A 378 5.14 29.70 0.60
N THR A 379 3.89 29.26 0.63
CA THR A 379 2.88 29.84 1.54
C THR A 379 3.03 29.33 2.97
N VAL A 380 3.45 28.07 3.15
CA VAL A 380 3.51 27.41 4.47
C VAL A 380 4.92 27.24 5.02
N HIS A 381 5.97 27.66 4.31
CA HIS A 381 7.37 27.43 4.74
C HIS A 381 7.69 27.97 6.13
N SER A 382 7.01 29.03 6.60
CA SER A 382 7.22 29.62 7.92
C SER A 382 6.44 28.90 9.02
N ARG A 383 5.51 28.03 8.64
CA ARG A 383 4.53 27.35 9.50
C ARG A 383 4.70 25.85 9.53
N ALA A 384 5.38 25.25 8.55
CA ALA A 384 5.64 23.82 8.48
C ALA A 384 7.16 23.55 8.52
N ASP A 385 7.58 22.58 9.34
CA ASP A 385 8.97 22.14 9.42
C ASP A 385 9.33 21.17 8.29
N ALA A 386 8.32 20.49 7.72
CA ALA A 386 8.47 19.66 6.54
C ALA A 386 7.20 19.64 5.70
N ILE A 387 7.38 19.43 4.39
CA ILE A 387 6.30 19.20 3.44
C ILE A 387 6.51 17.84 2.79
N VAL A 388 5.50 16.99 2.89
CA VAL A 388 5.52 15.62 2.37
C VAL A 388 4.63 15.56 1.12
N PRO A 389 5.10 14.96 0.01
CA PRO A 389 4.26 14.76 -1.16
C PRO A 389 3.03 13.88 -0.84
N ASP A 390 1.84 14.33 -1.23
CA ASP A 390 0.61 13.52 -1.16
C ASP A 390 0.69 12.37 -2.19
N PRO A 391 0.54 11.10 -1.78
CA PRO A 391 0.52 9.94 -2.68
C PRO A 391 -0.68 9.93 -3.64
N SER A 392 -1.61 10.88 -3.53
CA SER A 392 -2.79 11.04 -4.39
C SER A 392 -3.78 9.87 -4.34
N ALA A 393 -3.76 9.09 -3.25
CA ALA A 393 -4.65 7.94 -3.01
C ALA A 393 -5.75 8.21 -1.96
N GLY A 394 -6.04 9.49 -1.70
CA GLY A 394 -7.09 9.94 -0.77
C GLY A 394 -6.56 10.34 0.62
N LEU A 395 -7.44 10.91 1.46
CA LEU A 395 -7.08 11.52 2.74
C LEU A 395 -6.34 10.55 3.67
N ASN A 396 -6.82 9.32 3.83
CA ASN A 396 -6.16 8.34 4.72
C ASN A 396 -4.75 7.95 4.23
N ALA A 397 -4.50 7.96 2.91
CA ALA A 397 -3.18 7.72 2.36
C ALA A 397 -2.23 8.93 2.59
N ALA A 398 -2.75 10.15 2.47
CA ALA A 398 -2.00 11.36 2.84
C ALA A 398 -1.63 11.36 4.33
N VAL A 399 -2.59 10.99 5.21
CA VAL A 399 -2.34 10.80 6.63
C VAL A 399 -1.23 9.77 6.87
N ALA A 400 -1.30 8.60 6.23
CA ALA A 400 -0.27 7.57 6.37
C ALA A 400 1.12 8.06 5.93
N ALA A 401 1.21 8.81 4.84
CA ALA A 401 2.47 9.40 4.36
C ALA A 401 3.04 10.41 5.37
N GLY A 402 2.20 11.28 5.94
CA GLY A 402 2.61 12.26 6.95
C GLY A 402 3.04 11.63 8.27
N VAL A 403 2.31 10.63 8.76
CA VAL A 403 2.66 9.89 9.99
C VAL A 403 3.99 9.14 9.82
N LEU A 404 4.21 8.52 8.65
CA LEU A 404 5.49 7.88 8.34
C LEU A 404 6.64 8.89 8.36
N ALA A 405 6.44 10.07 7.78
CA ALA A 405 7.43 11.14 7.83
C ALA A 405 7.69 11.64 9.26
N ALA A 406 6.64 11.79 10.08
CA ALA A 406 6.74 12.16 11.48
C ALA A 406 7.61 11.18 12.28
N HIS A 407 7.36 9.87 12.14
CA HIS A 407 8.17 8.85 12.81
C HIS A 407 9.64 8.86 12.35
N ARG A 408 9.89 9.14 11.07
CA ARG A 408 11.24 9.21 10.52
C ARG A 408 12.01 10.46 11.01
N LEU A 409 11.35 11.61 11.02
CA LEU A 409 11.99 12.90 11.37
C LEU A 409 12.08 13.10 12.89
N HIS A 410 11.11 12.60 13.64
CA HIS A 410 10.97 12.81 15.08
C HIS A 410 10.67 11.49 15.79
N PRO A 411 11.61 10.52 15.77
CA PRO A 411 11.42 9.23 16.43
C PRO A 411 11.18 9.42 17.93
N GLY A 412 10.22 8.66 18.48
CA GLY A 412 9.83 8.76 19.88
C GLY A 412 8.90 9.92 20.24
N SER A 413 8.47 10.74 19.27
CA SER A 413 7.41 11.73 19.48
C SER A 413 6.02 11.10 19.39
N PHE A 414 5.06 11.70 20.11
CA PHE A 414 3.64 11.49 19.83
C PHE A 414 3.29 12.13 18.49
N VAL A 415 2.30 11.56 17.80
CA VAL A 415 1.82 12.09 16.53
C VAL A 415 0.36 12.50 16.66
N ALA A 416 0.04 13.72 16.26
CA ALA A 416 -1.34 14.19 16.08
C ALA A 416 -1.59 14.44 14.60
N VAL A 417 -2.74 14.06 14.09
CA VAL A 417 -3.19 14.35 12.72
C VAL A 417 -4.44 15.21 12.83
N LEU A 418 -4.40 16.41 12.24
CA LEU A 418 -5.50 17.37 12.25
C LEU A 418 -6.00 17.61 10.83
N VAL A 419 -7.31 17.76 10.65
CA VAL A 419 -7.87 18.28 9.39
C VAL A 419 -7.44 19.73 9.17
N GLY A 420 -7.29 20.14 7.91
CA GLY A 420 -6.72 21.44 7.53
C GLY A 420 -7.72 22.60 7.44
N ASP A 421 -8.92 22.43 7.97
CA ASP A 421 -10.06 23.34 7.84
C ASP A 421 -10.69 23.74 9.17
N LEU A 422 -9.80 24.03 10.14
CA LEU A 422 -10.12 24.52 11.47
C LEU A 422 -9.70 26.01 11.61
N PRO A 423 -10.28 26.94 10.84
CA PRO A 423 -9.85 28.34 10.82
C PRO A 423 -10.03 29.07 12.16
N ALA A 424 -10.87 28.54 13.06
CA ALA A 424 -11.11 29.09 14.39
C ALA A 424 -10.30 28.37 15.50
N LEU A 425 -9.40 27.44 15.14
CA LEU A 425 -8.62 26.65 16.10
C LEU A 425 -7.82 27.57 17.04
N ARG A 426 -7.75 27.19 18.32
CA ARG A 426 -6.91 27.84 19.32
C ARG A 426 -5.84 26.87 19.82
N GLY A 427 -4.61 27.36 20.00
CA GLY A 427 -3.51 26.55 20.52
C GLY A 427 -3.79 25.93 21.89
N GLU A 428 -4.54 26.63 22.75
CA GLU A 428 -4.92 26.15 24.09
C GLU A 428 -5.85 24.92 24.06
N ASP A 429 -6.75 24.88 23.08
CA ASP A 429 -7.67 23.75 22.84
C ASP A 429 -6.92 22.54 22.31
N LEU A 430 -5.97 22.76 21.39
CA LEU A 430 -5.07 21.72 20.93
C LEU A 430 -4.23 21.17 22.09
N ASP A 431 -3.60 22.03 22.87
CA ASP A 431 -2.81 21.65 24.04
C ASP A 431 -3.62 20.83 25.07
N ALA A 432 -4.90 21.16 25.28
CA ALA A 432 -5.78 20.39 26.15
C ALA A 432 -6.04 18.98 25.60
N ALA A 433 -6.31 18.86 24.30
CA ALA A 433 -6.47 17.57 23.64
C ALA A 433 -5.19 16.72 23.70
N LEU A 434 -4.02 17.32 23.42
CA LEU A 434 -2.73 16.63 23.47
C LEU A 434 -2.41 16.13 24.88
N ARG A 435 -2.71 16.91 25.93
CA ARG A 435 -2.59 16.44 27.32
C ARG A 435 -3.51 15.26 27.63
N SER A 436 -4.76 15.31 27.18
CA SER A 436 -5.71 14.20 27.34
C SER A 436 -5.23 12.94 26.61
N ALA A 437 -4.61 13.07 25.44
CA ALA A 437 -4.05 11.94 24.70
C ALA A 437 -2.84 11.30 25.42
N VAL A 438 -1.98 12.10 26.05
CA VAL A 438 -0.89 11.59 26.90
C VAL A 438 -1.46 10.79 28.08
N ASP A 439 -2.52 11.29 28.71
CA ASP A 439 -3.18 10.59 29.82
C ASP A 439 -3.83 9.28 29.36
N ALA A 440 -4.53 9.29 28.23
CA ALA A 440 -5.09 8.08 27.63
C ALA A 440 -4.01 7.02 27.34
N ALA A 441 -2.87 7.44 26.77
CA ALA A 441 -1.74 6.55 26.50
C ALA A 441 -1.16 5.93 27.78
N ARG A 442 -1.06 6.70 28.88
CA ARG A 442 -0.64 6.19 30.20
C ARG A 442 -1.58 5.13 30.76
N HIS A 443 -2.86 5.18 30.40
CA HIS A 443 -3.88 4.21 30.76
C HIS A 443 -4.01 3.06 29.75
N GLY A 444 -3.05 2.89 28.85
CA GLY A 444 -3.02 1.77 27.90
C GLY A 444 -3.83 2.01 26.62
N HIS A 445 -4.22 3.24 26.33
CA HIS A 445 -4.91 3.62 25.09
C HIS A 445 -3.96 4.37 24.15
N PRO A 446 -3.22 3.68 23.27
CA PRO A 446 -2.20 4.31 22.43
C PRO A 446 -2.80 5.14 21.29
N TYR A 447 -4.10 5.05 21.02
CA TYR A 447 -4.80 5.76 19.95
C TYR A 447 -5.98 6.54 20.51
N SER A 448 -6.15 7.78 20.07
CA SER A 448 -7.28 8.61 20.49
C SER A 448 -7.78 9.53 19.38
N PHE A 449 -9.01 10.01 19.50
CA PHE A 449 -9.60 10.91 18.50
C PHE A 449 -10.45 12.01 19.12
N VAL A 450 -10.65 13.09 18.37
CA VAL A 450 -11.56 14.19 18.69
C VAL A 450 -12.67 14.21 17.63
N PRO A 451 -13.94 14.04 18.00
CA PRO A 451 -15.04 14.16 17.06
C PRO A 451 -15.27 15.63 16.67
N ASP A 452 -15.92 15.83 15.52
CA ASP A 452 -16.44 17.13 15.13
C ASP A 452 -17.56 17.62 16.06
N ALA A 453 -18.06 18.83 15.83
CA ALA A 453 -19.11 19.45 16.63
C ALA A 453 -20.41 18.63 16.63
N ASP A 454 -20.71 17.95 15.52
CA ASP A 454 -21.90 17.11 15.35
C ASP A 454 -21.73 15.69 15.96
N GLY A 455 -20.51 15.31 16.34
CA GLY A 455 -20.19 14.00 16.90
C GLY A 455 -20.09 12.87 15.88
N THR A 456 -20.12 13.18 14.58
CA THR A 456 -20.21 12.18 13.50
C THR A 456 -18.90 11.99 12.74
N GLY A 457 -18.18 13.10 12.50
CA GLY A 457 -16.87 13.14 11.87
C GLY A 457 -15.74 13.19 12.89
N THR A 458 -14.51 13.39 12.40
CA THR A 458 -13.30 13.42 13.22
C THR A 458 -12.43 14.56 12.75
N THR A 459 -12.08 15.47 13.64
CA THR A 459 -11.20 16.61 13.34
C THR A 459 -9.74 16.32 13.69
N ALA A 460 -9.50 15.46 14.68
CA ALA A 460 -8.16 15.05 15.05
C ALA A 460 -8.08 13.58 15.46
N ILE A 461 -6.93 12.95 15.18
CA ILE A 461 -6.53 11.66 15.77
C ILE A 461 -5.12 11.76 16.32
N THR A 462 -4.79 10.96 17.33
CA THR A 462 -3.49 10.95 17.99
C THR A 462 -2.97 9.53 18.17
N ALA A 463 -1.64 9.38 18.19
CA ALA A 463 -0.97 8.14 18.57
C ALA A 463 0.21 8.37 19.52
N ALA A 464 0.36 7.43 20.44
CA ALA A 464 1.53 7.30 21.29
C ALA A 464 2.80 6.96 20.48
N PRO A 465 4.00 7.27 21.01
CA PRO A 465 5.25 6.93 20.34
C PRO A 465 5.35 5.44 19.99
N GLY A 466 5.74 5.14 18.76
CA GLY A 466 5.89 3.77 18.24
C GLY A 466 4.58 3.08 17.83
N ALA A 467 3.41 3.70 18.08
CA ALA A 467 2.13 3.16 17.65
C ALA A 467 1.86 3.47 16.16
N THR A 468 1.30 2.52 15.42
CA THR A 468 1.01 2.70 13.98
C THR A 468 -0.43 3.16 13.79
N ILE A 469 -0.60 4.37 13.25
CA ILE A 469 -1.94 4.91 12.95
C ILE A 469 -2.55 4.23 11.73
N SER A 470 -3.77 3.69 11.88
CA SER A 470 -4.62 3.28 10.76
C SER A 470 -5.86 4.18 10.74
N SER A 471 -5.77 5.30 10.02
CA SER A 471 -6.83 6.30 9.95
C SER A 471 -8.05 5.82 9.14
N ARG A 472 -9.22 6.36 9.50
CA ARG A 472 -10.53 6.07 8.91
C ARG A 472 -11.35 7.35 8.70
N PHE A 473 -10.70 8.45 8.30
CA PHE A 473 -11.38 9.69 7.95
C PHE A 473 -12.35 9.49 6.78
N GLY A 474 -13.46 10.21 6.81
CA GLY A 474 -14.57 10.09 5.87
C GLY A 474 -15.92 10.24 6.57
N ARG A 475 -17.01 9.90 5.88
CA ARG A 475 -18.37 9.93 6.44
C ARG A 475 -18.46 8.98 7.64
N GLY A 476 -18.90 9.48 8.79
CA GLY A 476 -19.07 8.67 10.01
C GLY A 476 -17.74 8.26 10.68
N SER A 477 -16.66 9.01 10.43
CA SER A 477 -15.32 8.64 10.91
C SER A 477 -15.20 8.52 12.43
N ALA A 478 -16.04 9.22 13.21
CA ALA A 478 -16.03 9.05 14.68
C ALA A 478 -16.34 7.60 15.09
N ALA A 479 -17.36 6.99 14.47
CA ALA A 479 -17.72 5.60 14.73
C ALA A 479 -16.62 4.66 14.22
N LEU A 480 -16.10 4.91 13.02
CA LEU A 480 -15.04 4.08 12.42
C LEU A 480 -13.74 4.09 13.24
N HIS A 481 -13.34 5.25 13.79
CA HIS A 481 -12.18 5.33 14.67
C HIS A 481 -12.43 4.61 16.00
N ARG A 482 -13.63 4.73 16.57
CA ARG A 482 -14.01 3.99 17.78
C ARG A 482 -13.95 2.47 17.57
N ASP A 483 -14.48 1.99 16.46
CA ASP A 483 -14.41 0.56 16.07
C ASP A 483 -12.98 0.09 15.80
N ALA A 484 -12.10 1.01 15.36
CA ALA A 484 -10.68 0.76 15.17
C ALA A 484 -9.84 0.83 16.47
N GLY A 485 -10.49 1.01 17.64
CA GLY A 485 -9.83 1.00 18.94
C GLY A 485 -9.30 2.35 19.41
N PHE A 486 -9.67 3.45 18.75
CA PHE A 486 -9.36 4.80 19.24
C PHE A 486 -10.32 5.17 20.38
N VAL A 487 -9.78 5.76 21.45
CA VAL A 487 -10.61 6.34 22.52
C VAL A 487 -10.94 7.79 22.24
N GLU A 488 -12.15 8.21 22.54
CA GLU A 488 -12.54 9.61 22.42
C GLU A 488 -11.84 10.44 23.50
N LEU A 489 -11.17 11.52 23.10
CA LEU A 489 -10.51 12.42 24.04
C LEU A 489 -11.53 13.28 24.79
N VAL A 490 -11.28 13.49 26.08
CA VAL A 490 -12.09 14.36 26.93
C VAL A 490 -11.68 15.81 26.66
N VAL A 491 -12.31 16.41 25.64
CA VAL A 491 -12.20 17.83 25.30
C VAL A 491 -13.51 18.55 25.55
N ALA A 492 -13.47 19.85 25.83
CA ALA A 492 -14.67 20.64 26.09
C ALA A 492 -15.61 20.64 24.87
N THR A 493 -16.92 20.60 25.09
CA THR A 493 -17.92 20.60 24.01
C THR A 493 -17.82 21.84 23.12
N GLY A 494 -17.40 22.98 23.67
CA GLY A 494 -17.15 24.22 22.95
C GLY A 494 -15.71 24.39 22.43
N SER A 495 -14.90 23.33 22.43
CA SER A 495 -13.51 23.40 21.97
C SER A 495 -13.45 23.75 20.49
N SER A 496 -12.59 24.71 20.12
CA SER A 496 -12.37 25.10 18.72
C SER A 496 -11.82 23.95 17.86
N LEU A 497 -11.18 22.95 18.48
CA LEU A 497 -10.69 21.75 17.79
C LEU A 497 -11.83 20.88 17.22
N ARG A 498 -13.07 21.03 17.71
CA ARG A 498 -14.25 20.33 17.17
C ARG A 498 -14.89 21.05 15.99
N GLN A 499 -14.44 22.27 15.66
CA GLN A 499 -15.17 23.20 14.79
C GLN A 499 -14.52 23.30 13.40
N ASP A 500 -14.82 22.34 12.53
CA ASP A 500 -14.49 22.41 11.12
C ASP A 500 -15.50 23.25 10.34
N VAL A 501 -15.01 23.96 9.31
CA VAL A 501 -15.84 24.88 8.51
C VAL A 501 -16.06 24.32 7.12
N ASP A 502 -17.17 23.62 6.94
CA ASP A 502 -17.48 22.88 5.71
C ASP A 502 -18.58 23.46 4.82
N ASP A 503 -19.38 24.40 5.32
CA ASP A 503 -20.47 25.00 4.55
C ASP A 503 -20.67 26.50 4.89
N PRO A 504 -21.44 27.25 4.06
CA PRO A 504 -21.67 28.67 4.30
C PRO A 504 -22.32 29.02 5.65
N ARG A 505 -23.11 28.10 6.22
CA ARG A 505 -23.77 28.34 7.51
C ARG A 505 -22.76 28.25 8.63
N THR A 506 -21.87 27.27 8.61
CA THR A 506 -20.78 27.20 9.59
C THR A 506 -19.80 28.34 9.42
N LEU A 507 -19.49 28.76 8.17
CA LEU A 507 -18.67 29.94 7.91
C LEU A 507 -19.24 31.20 8.56
N GLU A 508 -20.54 31.47 8.40
CA GLU A 508 -21.16 32.66 9.00
C GLU A 508 -21.30 32.56 10.52
N ALA A 509 -21.59 31.36 11.06
CA ALA A 509 -21.72 31.13 12.50
C ALA A 509 -20.43 31.42 13.28
N PHE A 510 -19.26 31.23 12.66
CA PHE A 510 -17.95 31.45 13.26
C PHE A 510 -17.26 32.75 12.82
N ARG A 511 -17.95 33.63 12.07
CA ARG A 511 -17.40 34.91 11.65
C ARG A 511 -16.97 35.75 12.85
N GLY A 512 -15.78 36.36 12.77
CA GLY A 512 -15.16 37.12 13.84
C GLY A 512 -14.41 36.25 14.86
N SER A 513 -14.34 34.93 14.66
CA SER A 513 -13.59 33.99 15.49
C SER A 513 -12.46 33.27 14.74
N PHE A 514 -12.31 33.53 13.44
CA PHE A 514 -11.26 32.92 12.63
C PHE A 514 -9.90 33.59 12.86
N GLY A 515 -8.84 32.91 12.41
CA GLY A 515 -7.52 33.52 12.28
C GLY A 515 -7.50 34.63 11.21
N SER A 516 -6.39 35.38 11.19
CA SER A 516 -6.29 36.58 10.38
C SER A 516 -6.36 36.31 8.88
N ALA A 517 -5.88 35.17 8.39
CA ALA A 517 -5.90 34.88 6.96
C ALA A 517 -7.33 34.75 6.43
N THR A 518 -8.20 34.09 7.19
CA THR A 518 -9.62 33.94 6.84
C THR A 518 -10.37 35.25 7.02
N GLU A 519 -10.17 35.95 8.15
CA GLU A 519 -10.86 37.23 8.39
C GLU A 519 -10.49 38.28 7.33
N ASP A 520 -9.20 38.41 6.97
CA ASP A 520 -8.74 39.36 5.96
C ASP A 520 -9.35 39.04 4.58
N LEU A 521 -9.44 37.75 4.24
CA LEU A 521 -10.08 37.31 2.99
C LEU A 521 -11.58 37.64 2.97
N LEU A 522 -12.28 37.43 4.09
CA LEU A 522 -13.71 37.73 4.21
C LEU A 522 -13.98 39.24 4.23
N ALA A 523 -13.08 40.04 4.81
CA ALA A 523 -13.17 41.49 4.87
C ALA A 523 -12.87 42.15 3.51
N ALA A 524 -12.02 41.52 2.67
CA ALA A 524 -11.72 41.99 1.32
C ALA A 524 -12.89 41.84 0.31
N ARG A 525 -14.04 41.31 0.74
CA ARG A 525 -15.26 41.28 -0.08
C ARG A 525 -15.76 42.72 -0.28
N PRO A 526 -16.05 43.17 -1.52
CA PRO A 526 -16.78 44.41 -1.71
C PRO A 526 -18.15 44.29 -1.02
N SER A 527 -18.45 45.22 -0.11
CA SER A 527 -19.73 45.30 0.57
C SER A 527 -20.84 45.51 -0.47
N PHE A 528 -21.75 44.55 -0.59
CA PHE A 528 -23.04 44.83 -1.19
C PHE A 528 -23.78 45.77 -0.22
N ALA A 529 -23.89 47.03 -0.62
CA ALA A 529 -24.86 47.94 -0.03
C ALA A 529 -26.26 47.30 -0.13
N ARG A 530 -27.04 47.51 0.95
CA ARG A 530 -28.41 47.03 1.16
C ARG A 530 -29.33 47.11 -0.04
#